data_AF-A0A2C5Y1I3-F1
#
_entry.id   AF-A0A2C5Y1I3-F1
#
_cell.length_a   1.000
_cell.length_b   1.000
_cell.length_c   1.000
_cell.angle_alpha   90.00
_cell.angle_beta   90.00
_cell.angle_gamma   90.00
#
_symmetry.space_group_name_H-M   'P 1'
#
loop_
_entity.id
_entity.type
_entity.pdbx_description
1 polymer ?
#
loop_
_entity_poly.entity_id
_entity_poly.type
_entity_poly.pdbx_seq_one_letter_code
_entity_poly.pdbx_strand_id
1 'polypeptide(L)'
;MRKEEHSQEQDRQIHELRQELFELQGRDCHDVLLNDVKRIDSDLSREQMSSIWDTLRFVCAHRHFTRTFNRPLTSSTWEPASVTQLKSDYYGCPSKHVLRRNRNPNFEDLELAVEQDQNDHSYSPREPKTSSQLVRDSQACVKLATKLLHRASQVSMKQDSAQDAPSFYEAQVICEESPPVFAFRSLNPERAKMESMELNQGLRPIVESTKLGLMEKIGRVCFNLVVSRHAPDIYTYNTLIVAFDKCRLSFFSDAIIWSFFNERLLRPSKLTFCAILNHFRVVGNRTGFLYALSCISGVDSRTGGKWRRRHFEDVEQYPLLVNWALDTTERTFTGDWFWQHIPLHISAVEHIISGLLDFEHFYLAATLFNTCGQSGIRLDQGVIRRLFDECIDSLDFGASLTLIRGLVSRQNNGLELLFTADDETNSYLVSRLYVLLDLCGLFQGSTGESFADSHLQNLNIDRQELGAFLKVLHLVQEHLQADDTFERPHCKMLQYQGTRNDTVTAKEAFGGQWLTDEPEENVVLWGRR
;
A
#
# COMPACT_ATOMS: atom_id res chain seq x y z
N MET A 1 2.13 -54.98 -42.76
CA MET A 1 3.18 -54.34 -43.60
C MET A 1 2.82 -52.87 -43.89
N ARG A 2 2.29 -52.44 -45.06
CA ARG A 2 2.13 -50.98 -45.35
C ARG A 2 1.23 -50.17 -44.41
N LYS A 3 0.23 -50.78 -43.76
CA LYS A 3 -0.66 -50.09 -42.80
C LYS A 3 -0.05 -49.93 -41.41
N GLU A 4 0.79 -50.89 -40.98
CA GLU A 4 1.47 -50.82 -39.68
C GLU A 4 2.63 -49.84 -39.72
N GLU A 5 3.38 -49.81 -40.83
CA GLU A 5 4.46 -48.83 -41.03
C GLU A 5 3.91 -47.40 -41.06
N HIS A 6 2.75 -47.18 -41.68
CA HIS A 6 2.08 -45.87 -41.66
C HIS A 6 1.57 -45.49 -40.26
N SER A 7 1.06 -46.45 -39.48
CA SER A 7 0.63 -46.20 -38.10
C SER A 7 1.81 -45.86 -37.19
N GLN A 8 2.92 -46.58 -37.33
CA GLN A 8 4.14 -46.32 -36.56
C GLN A 8 4.78 -44.98 -36.93
N GLU A 9 4.76 -44.58 -38.20
CA GLU A 9 5.24 -43.27 -38.62
C GLU A 9 4.33 -42.13 -38.11
N GLN A 10 3.00 -42.32 -38.09
CA GLN A 10 2.08 -41.37 -37.48
C GLN A 10 2.28 -41.26 -35.96
N ASP A 11 2.47 -42.37 -35.26
CA ASP A 11 2.74 -42.37 -33.83
C ASP A 11 4.09 -41.70 -33.52
N ARG A 12 5.11 -41.88 -34.38
CA ARG A 12 6.39 -41.18 -34.27
C ARG A 12 6.24 -39.67 -34.47
N GLN A 13 5.49 -39.25 -35.50
CA GLN A 13 5.22 -37.83 -35.76
C GLN A 13 4.41 -37.18 -34.64
N ILE A 14 3.44 -37.89 -34.05
CA ILE A 14 2.69 -37.40 -32.88
C ILE A 14 3.63 -37.26 -31.67
N HIS A 15 4.57 -38.19 -31.49
CA HIS A 15 5.54 -38.12 -30.39
C HIS A 15 6.53 -36.97 -30.59
N GLU A 16 7.03 -36.76 -31.80
CA GLU A 16 7.90 -35.63 -32.16
C GLU A 16 7.18 -34.29 -31.97
N LEU A 17 5.93 -34.15 -32.43
CA LEU A 17 5.11 -32.95 -32.21
C LEU A 17 4.79 -32.68 -30.73
N ARG A 18 4.57 -33.73 -29.93
CA ARG A 18 4.38 -33.59 -28.48
C ARG A 18 5.65 -33.11 -27.79
N GLN A 19 6.82 -33.57 -28.25
CA GLN A 19 8.12 -33.15 -27.72
C GLN A 19 8.44 -31.71 -28.12
N GLU A 20 8.20 -31.31 -29.36
CA GLU A 20 8.34 -29.91 -29.81
C GLU A 20 7.38 -28.97 -29.07
N LEU A 21 6.12 -29.39 -28.84
CA LEU A 21 5.17 -28.61 -28.03
C LEU A 21 5.64 -28.46 -26.59
N PHE A 22 6.22 -29.50 -26.00
CA PHE A 22 6.77 -29.45 -24.65
C PHE A 22 7.99 -28.52 -24.57
N GLU A 23 8.87 -28.55 -25.57
CA GLU A 23 10.03 -27.64 -25.68
C GLU A 23 9.61 -26.18 -25.91
N LEU A 24 8.55 -25.93 -26.69
CA LEU A 24 7.98 -24.60 -26.89
C LEU A 24 7.30 -24.08 -25.62
N GLN A 25 6.54 -24.91 -24.92
CA GLN A 25 5.95 -24.56 -23.62
C GLN A 25 7.01 -24.29 -22.55
N GLY A 26 8.11 -25.05 -22.55
CA GLY A 26 9.25 -24.81 -21.67
C GLY A 26 9.95 -23.47 -21.93
N ARG A 27 10.01 -23.01 -23.19
CA ARG A 27 10.54 -21.69 -23.54
C ARG A 27 9.66 -20.55 -23.04
N ASP A 28 8.33 -20.68 -23.17
CA ASP A 28 7.39 -19.69 -22.62
C ASP A 28 7.52 -19.58 -21.08
N CYS A 29 7.79 -20.70 -20.39
CA CYS A 29 8.05 -20.71 -18.95
C CYS A 29 9.39 -20.06 -18.57
N HIS A 30 10.43 -20.25 -19.38
CA HIS A 30 11.73 -19.61 -19.18
C HIS A 30 11.66 -18.08 -19.36
N ASP A 31 10.85 -17.59 -20.30
CA ASP A 31 10.62 -16.16 -20.50
C ASP A 31 9.86 -15.51 -19.32
N VAL A 32 8.98 -16.26 -18.65
CA VAL A 32 8.30 -15.84 -17.41
C VAL A 32 9.29 -15.65 -16.24
N LEU A 33 10.33 -16.48 -16.14
CA LEU A 33 11.28 -16.48 -15.01
C LEU A 33 12.47 -15.52 -15.21
N LEU A 34 12.88 -15.24 -16.45
CA LEU A 34 14.12 -14.49 -16.75
C LEU A 34 13.97 -12.97 -16.91
N ASN A 35 12.77 -12.40 -16.76
CA ASN A 35 12.56 -10.95 -16.86
C ASN A 35 13.05 -10.21 -15.61
N ASP A 36 14.36 -10.13 -15.42
CA ASP A 36 15.01 -9.45 -14.31
C ASP A 36 15.38 -8.01 -14.71
N VAL A 37 14.36 -7.17 -14.90
CA VAL A 37 14.56 -5.73 -15.04
C VAL A 37 14.85 -5.17 -13.65
N LYS A 38 16.10 -4.74 -13.43
CA LYS A 38 16.51 -3.97 -12.25
C LYS A 38 15.42 -2.96 -11.90
N ARG A 39 14.80 -3.16 -10.73
CA ARG A 39 13.73 -2.32 -10.20
C ARG A 39 14.27 -0.93 -9.93
N ILE A 40 14.07 -0.03 -10.89
CA ILE A 40 14.12 1.40 -10.67
C ILE A 40 12.74 1.75 -10.11
N ASP A 41 12.66 2.43 -8.96
CA ASP A 41 11.41 3.03 -8.47
C ASP A 41 10.93 4.00 -9.55
N SER A 42 10.10 3.47 -10.45
CA SER A 42 9.76 4.07 -11.72
C SER A 42 8.44 4.78 -11.57
N ASP A 43 8.36 5.94 -12.21
CA ASP A 43 7.13 6.72 -12.25
C ASP A 43 6.08 5.91 -13.00
N LEU A 44 4.89 5.77 -12.40
CA LEU A 44 3.78 5.06 -13.04
C LEU A 44 3.31 5.85 -14.26
N SER A 45 2.91 5.13 -15.31
CA SER A 45 2.28 5.75 -16.48
C SER A 45 0.95 6.40 -16.09
N ARG A 46 0.46 7.32 -16.92
CA ARG A 46 -0.83 7.99 -16.66
C ARG A 46 -2.00 7.00 -16.62
N GLU A 47 -1.99 5.99 -17.48
CA GLU A 47 -3.02 4.94 -17.52
C GLU A 47 -2.95 4.07 -16.26
N GLN A 48 -1.75 3.68 -15.85
CA GLN A 48 -1.51 2.95 -14.59
C GLN A 48 -2.03 3.74 -13.39
N MET A 49 -1.71 5.03 -13.30
CA MET A 49 -2.17 5.88 -12.20
C MET A 49 -3.69 6.02 -12.19
N SER A 50 -4.33 6.18 -13.35
CA SER A 50 -5.79 6.27 -13.47
C SER A 50 -6.46 5.03 -12.86
N SER A 51 -6.04 3.83 -13.26
CA SER A 51 -6.57 2.57 -12.72
C SER A 51 -6.42 2.49 -11.20
N ILE A 52 -5.25 2.88 -10.68
CA ILE A 52 -5.00 2.88 -9.23
C ILE A 52 -5.87 3.91 -8.52
N TRP A 53 -5.99 5.14 -9.02
CA TRP A 53 -6.84 6.16 -8.41
C TRP A 53 -8.30 5.71 -8.39
N ASP A 54 -8.80 5.08 -9.45
CA ASP A 54 -10.17 4.56 -9.53
C ASP A 54 -10.42 3.50 -8.45
N THR A 55 -9.50 2.56 -8.28
CA THR A 55 -9.55 1.56 -7.21
C THR A 55 -9.44 2.22 -5.83
N LEU A 56 -8.60 3.23 -5.64
CA LEU A 56 -8.54 3.96 -4.37
C LEU A 56 -9.85 4.71 -4.08
N ARG A 57 -10.51 5.27 -5.09
CA ARG A 57 -11.84 5.89 -4.91
C ARG A 57 -12.87 4.85 -4.50
N PHE A 58 -12.85 3.66 -5.11
CA PHE A 58 -13.67 2.53 -4.70
C PHE A 58 -13.40 2.16 -3.23
N VAL A 59 -12.14 2.01 -2.81
CA VAL A 59 -11.72 1.78 -1.41
C VAL A 59 -12.28 2.86 -0.48
N CYS A 60 -12.26 4.13 -0.93
CA CYS A 60 -12.75 5.25 -0.15
C CYS A 60 -14.29 5.30 -0.05
N ALA A 61 -15.02 4.91 -1.09
CA ALA A 61 -16.48 4.83 -1.07
C ALA A 61 -16.98 3.71 -0.16
N HIS A 62 -16.27 2.59 -0.10
CA HIS A 62 -16.64 1.41 0.70
C HIS A 62 -16.22 1.50 2.18
N ARG A 63 -15.78 2.69 2.64
CA ARG A 63 -15.38 2.96 4.04
C ARG A 63 -16.46 2.64 5.06
N HIS A 64 -17.73 2.86 4.72
CA HIS A 64 -18.86 2.67 5.63
C HIS A 64 -19.29 1.20 5.78
N PHE A 65 -19.02 0.37 4.77
CA PHE A 65 -19.53 -1.01 4.68
C PHE A 65 -18.59 -2.07 5.28
N THR A 66 -17.34 -1.71 5.60
CA THR A 66 -16.34 -2.62 6.20
C THR A 66 -16.55 -2.90 7.70
N ARG A 67 -17.64 -2.38 8.31
CA ARG A 67 -18.03 -2.77 9.67
C ARG A 67 -18.83 -4.08 9.73
N THR A 68 -19.44 -4.52 8.63
CA THR A 68 -20.50 -5.55 8.71
C THR A 68 -20.36 -6.75 7.77
N PHE A 69 -19.65 -6.67 6.63
CA PHE A 69 -19.82 -7.70 5.59
C PHE A 69 -18.66 -8.69 5.38
N ASN A 70 -17.41 -8.34 5.71
CA ASN A 70 -16.26 -9.24 5.59
C ASN A 70 -15.44 -9.21 6.88
N ARG A 71 -15.99 -9.74 7.98
CA ARG A 71 -15.17 -10.01 9.15
C ARG A 71 -14.52 -11.38 8.92
N PRO A 72 -13.20 -11.48 8.75
CA PRO A 72 -12.55 -12.77 8.64
C PRO A 72 -12.88 -13.59 9.89
N LEU A 73 -13.03 -14.91 9.73
CA LEU A 73 -13.45 -15.83 10.78
C LEU A 73 -12.61 -15.73 12.07
N THR A 74 -11.43 -15.11 11.98
CA THR A 74 -10.38 -15.02 13.01
C THR A 74 -10.23 -13.64 13.65
N SER A 75 -11.05 -12.63 13.29
CA SER A 75 -11.00 -11.28 13.87
C SER A 75 -11.49 -11.21 15.33
N SER A 76 -11.84 -12.33 15.96
CA SER A 76 -12.11 -12.41 17.39
C SER A 76 -10.87 -12.82 18.18
N THR A 77 -10.66 -12.18 19.33
CA THR A 77 -9.59 -12.41 20.32
C THR A 77 -9.51 -13.85 20.88
N TRP A 78 -10.44 -14.71 20.48
CA TRP A 78 -10.50 -16.13 20.81
C TRP A 78 -10.59 -16.91 19.50
N GLU A 79 -9.47 -17.43 19.02
CA GLU A 79 -9.46 -18.41 17.94
C GLU A 79 -9.65 -19.80 18.56
N PRO A 80 -10.64 -20.59 18.11
CA PRO A 80 -10.78 -21.98 18.53
C PRO A 80 -9.52 -22.77 18.22
N ALA A 81 -9.13 -23.71 19.10
CA ALA A 81 -7.96 -24.55 18.90
C ALA A 81 -7.97 -25.30 17.56
N SER A 82 -9.17 -25.66 17.06
CA SER A 82 -9.36 -26.27 15.74
C SER A 82 -8.95 -25.37 14.58
N VAL A 83 -9.16 -24.06 14.67
CA VAL A 83 -8.74 -23.10 13.64
C VAL A 83 -7.23 -22.89 13.69
N THR A 84 -6.65 -22.81 14.88
CA THR A 84 -5.20 -22.72 15.06
C THR A 84 -4.50 -23.96 14.50
N GLN A 85 -5.06 -25.14 14.75
CA GLN A 85 -4.55 -26.40 14.24
C GLN A 85 -4.69 -26.51 12.72
N LEU A 86 -5.82 -26.05 12.15
CA LEU A 86 -5.98 -25.94 10.69
C LEU A 86 -4.90 -25.05 10.08
N LYS A 87 -4.66 -23.86 10.66
CA LYS A 87 -3.64 -22.93 10.17
C LYS A 87 -2.24 -23.53 10.21
N SER A 88 -1.83 -24.14 11.33
CA SER A 88 -0.48 -24.68 11.49
C SER A 88 -0.26 -25.98 10.72
N ASP A 89 -1.18 -26.93 10.87
CA ASP A 89 -0.97 -28.32 10.44
C ASP A 89 -1.39 -28.51 8.98
N TYR A 90 -2.31 -27.69 8.48
CA TYR A 90 -2.90 -27.88 7.16
C TYR A 90 -2.42 -26.84 6.13
N TYR A 91 -2.46 -25.56 6.50
CA TYR A 91 -2.07 -24.48 5.58
C TYR A 91 -0.64 -23.98 5.75
N GLY A 92 0.10 -24.50 6.74
CA GLY A 92 1.47 -24.08 7.03
C GLY A 92 1.56 -22.56 7.22
N CYS A 93 0.55 -21.95 7.84
CA CYS A 93 0.50 -20.50 8.03
C CYS A 93 1.71 -20.03 8.83
N PRO A 94 2.34 -18.90 8.46
CA PRO A 94 3.41 -18.34 9.27
C PRO A 94 2.89 -18.03 10.68
N SER A 95 3.75 -18.21 11.69
CA SER A 95 3.33 -17.86 13.06
C SER A 95 2.91 -16.40 13.15
N LYS A 96 1.96 -16.08 14.04
CA LYS A 96 1.52 -14.69 14.29
C LYS A 96 2.68 -13.76 14.63
N HIS A 97 3.75 -14.27 15.23
CA HIS A 97 4.96 -13.51 15.51
C HIS A 97 5.72 -13.12 14.23
N VAL A 98 5.81 -14.03 13.26
CA VAL A 98 6.42 -13.75 11.94
C VAL A 98 5.59 -12.72 11.18
N LEU A 99 4.25 -12.90 11.14
CA LEU A 99 3.36 -11.93 10.50
C LEU A 99 3.49 -10.54 11.14
N ARG A 100 3.45 -10.45 12.48
CA ARG A 100 3.64 -9.19 13.22
C ARG A 100 5.00 -8.56 12.99
N ARG A 101 6.08 -9.35 12.89
CA ARG A 101 7.41 -8.84 12.57
C ARG A 101 7.42 -8.20 11.17
N ASN A 102 6.74 -8.80 10.21
CA ASN A 102 6.60 -8.28 8.85
C ASN A 102 5.67 -7.06 8.75
N ARG A 103 4.87 -6.76 9.78
CA ARG A 103 4.08 -5.52 9.86
C ARG A 103 4.92 -4.29 10.17
N ASN A 104 6.04 -4.47 10.87
CA ASN A 104 6.91 -3.36 11.23
C ASN A 104 7.63 -2.82 9.98
N PRO A 105 7.50 -1.53 9.70
CA PRO A 105 8.20 -0.94 8.56
C PRO A 105 9.70 -0.92 8.77
N ASN A 106 10.45 -1.13 7.69
CA ASN A 106 11.89 -0.93 7.66
C ASN A 106 12.15 0.59 7.61
N PHE A 107 12.45 1.18 8.76
CA PHE A 107 12.67 2.62 8.86
C PHE A 107 14.00 3.03 8.21
N GLU A 108 14.98 2.13 8.18
CA GLU A 108 16.26 2.33 7.52
C GLU A 108 16.08 2.51 6.01
N ASP A 109 15.30 1.62 5.38
CA ASP A 109 14.99 1.74 3.94
C ASP A 109 14.19 3.01 3.64
N LEU A 110 13.21 3.34 4.50
CA LEU A 110 12.37 4.53 4.31
C LEU A 110 13.19 5.83 4.48
N GLU A 111 14.14 5.85 5.42
CA GLU A 111 15.03 6.98 5.63
C GLU A 111 15.99 7.19 4.45
N LEU A 112 16.59 6.10 3.95
CA LEU A 112 17.42 6.11 2.74
C LEU A 112 16.62 6.59 1.52
N ALA A 113 15.38 6.13 1.38
CA ALA A 113 14.51 6.57 0.29
C ALA A 113 14.24 8.09 0.39
N VAL A 114 13.98 8.63 1.58
CA VAL A 114 13.78 10.09 1.80
C VAL A 114 15.04 10.89 1.43
N GLU A 115 16.23 10.36 1.71
CA GLU A 115 17.49 10.98 1.27
C GLU A 115 17.63 10.98 -0.25
N GLN A 116 17.28 9.89 -0.92
CA GLN A 116 17.33 9.78 -2.38
C GLN A 116 16.32 10.73 -3.05
N ASP A 117 15.09 10.81 -2.54
CA ASP A 117 14.03 11.72 -3.02
C ASP A 117 14.43 13.20 -2.89
N GLN A 118 15.22 13.56 -1.87
CA GLN A 118 15.75 14.92 -1.73
C GLN A 118 16.80 15.28 -2.81
N ASN A 119 17.48 14.28 -3.36
CA ASN A 119 18.47 14.45 -4.41
C ASN A 119 17.85 14.46 -5.82
N ASP A 120 16.58 14.05 -5.98
CA ASP A 120 15.88 14.04 -7.27
C ASP A 120 15.67 15.47 -7.81
N HIS A 121 16.22 15.76 -8.98
CA HIS A 121 16.12 17.05 -9.65
C HIS A 121 14.84 17.24 -10.49
N SER A 122 14.06 16.17 -10.69
CA SER A 122 12.79 16.23 -11.44
C SER A 122 11.68 16.94 -10.66
N TYR A 123 11.82 17.01 -9.33
CA TYR A 123 10.84 17.61 -8.45
C TYR A 123 11.01 19.12 -8.29
N SER A 124 9.91 19.85 -8.44
CA SER A 124 9.86 21.29 -8.20
C SER A 124 9.01 21.59 -6.96
N PRO A 125 9.61 22.02 -5.83
CA PRO A 125 8.87 22.32 -4.60
C PRO A 125 7.98 23.54 -4.77
N ARG A 126 6.90 23.61 -3.96
CA ARG A 126 6.08 24.83 -3.90
C ARG A 126 6.73 25.82 -2.93
N GLU A 127 7.12 26.97 -3.48
CA GLU A 127 7.77 28.04 -2.71
C GLU A 127 6.91 29.31 -2.65
N PRO A 128 7.05 30.12 -1.57
CA PRO A 128 6.47 31.45 -1.51
C PRO A 128 7.00 32.35 -2.63
N LYS A 129 6.09 32.94 -3.42
CA LYS A 129 6.40 33.89 -4.51
C LYS A 129 6.21 35.34 -4.11
N THR A 130 5.48 35.60 -3.03
CA THR A 130 5.14 36.95 -2.56
C THR A 130 5.51 37.09 -1.08
N SER A 131 5.75 38.34 -0.64
CA SER A 131 6.05 38.62 0.77
C SER A 131 4.94 38.13 1.70
N SER A 132 3.67 38.30 1.32
CA SER A 132 2.54 37.79 2.10
C SER A 132 2.52 36.26 2.21
N GLN A 133 2.91 35.54 1.15
CA GLN A 133 3.04 34.07 1.22
C GLN A 133 4.20 33.67 2.13
N LEU A 134 5.32 34.40 2.09
CA LEU A 134 6.49 34.13 2.92
C LEU A 134 6.21 34.38 4.41
N VAL A 135 5.48 35.45 4.73
CA VAL A 135 5.03 35.74 6.10
C VAL A 135 4.10 34.64 6.62
N ARG A 136 3.13 34.17 5.82
CA ARG A 136 2.27 33.04 6.20
C ARG A 136 3.07 31.77 6.42
N ASP A 137 4.07 31.51 5.57
CA ASP A 137 4.92 30.34 5.70
C ASP A 137 5.79 30.39 6.96
N SER A 138 6.33 31.57 7.29
CA SER A 138 7.02 31.82 8.56
C SER A 138 6.12 31.57 9.77
N GLN A 139 4.93 32.17 9.80
CA GLN A 139 3.96 31.99 10.88
C GLN A 139 3.56 30.53 11.06
N ALA A 140 3.38 29.79 9.98
CA ALA A 140 3.08 28.36 10.03
C ALA A 140 4.24 27.54 10.60
N CYS A 141 5.48 27.90 10.27
CA CYS A 141 6.67 27.27 10.85
C CYS A 141 6.79 27.51 12.36
N VAL A 142 6.62 28.77 12.80
CA VAL A 142 6.60 29.12 14.23
C VAL A 142 5.51 28.34 14.95
N LYS A 143 4.30 28.30 14.38
CA LYS A 143 3.17 27.57 14.97
C LYS A 143 3.43 26.07 15.09
N LEU A 144 4.13 25.46 14.13
CA LEU A 144 4.60 24.08 14.26
C LEU A 144 5.61 23.93 15.41
N ALA A 145 6.64 24.78 15.45
CA ALA A 145 7.66 24.75 16.50
C ALA A 145 7.04 24.90 17.89
N THR A 146 6.16 25.89 18.09
CA THR A 146 5.43 26.09 19.36
C THR A 146 4.60 24.87 19.74
N LYS A 147 3.94 24.20 18.78
CA LYS A 147 3.20 22.96 19.07
C LYS A 147 4.11 21.83 19.51
N LEU A 148 5.26 21.66 18.86
CA LEU A 148 6.24 20.63 19.22
C LEU A 148 6.80 20.90 20.63
N LEU A 149 7.20 22.14 20.93
CA LEU A 149 7.66 22.55 22.25
C LEU A 149 6.58 22.31 23.32
N HIS A 150 5.34 22.71 23.05
CA HIS A 150 4.22 22.48 23.96
C HIS A 150 4.01 20.98 24.23
N ARG A 151 4.02 20.14 23.18
CA ARG A 151 3.90 18.68 23.30
C ARG A 151 5.04 18.09 24.15
N ALA A 152 6.27 18.56 23.96
CA ALA A 152 7.41 18.11 24.77
C ALA A 152 7.26 18.49 26.25
N SER A 153 6.82 19.72 26.54
CA SER A 153 6.57 20.16 27.93
C SER A 153 5.50 19.30 28.63
N GLN A 154 4.40 18.96 27.93
CA GLN A 154 3.32 18.13 28.47
C GLN A 154 3.77 16.70 28.81
N VAL A 155 4.67 16.12 28.02
CA VAL A 155 5.20 14.78 28.26
C VAL A 155 6.22 14.82 29.41
N SER A 156 7.11 15.81 29.44
CA SER A 156 8.14 15.94 30.46
C SER A 156 7.54 16.19 31.85
N MET A 157 6.47 16.99 31.95
CA MET A 157 5.74 17.22 33.21
C MET A 157 5.17 15.93 33.82
N LYS A 158 4.94 14.89 33.01
CA LYS A 158 4.46 13.58 33.50
C LYS A 158 5.59 12.64 33.92
N GLN A 159 6.82 12.95 33.56
CA GLN A 159 7.98 12.05 33.73
C GLN A 159 8.97 12.52 34.81
N ASP A 160 8.65 13.58 35.57
CA ASP A 160 9.41 14.10 36.73
C ASP A 160 10.94 14.24 36.54
N SER A 161 11.39 14.45 35.30
CA SER A 161 12.80 14.65 34.98
C SER A 161 13.05 16.11 34.63
N ALA A 162 13.47 16.89 35.64
CA ALA A 162 14.05 18.21 35.43
C ALA A 162 15.47 18.04 34.84
N GLN A 163 15.54 17.69 33.55
CA GLN A 163 16.78 17.71 32.78
C GLN A 163 17.00 19.11 32.20
N ASP A 164 18.26 19.54 32.19
CA ASP A 164 18.68 20.79 31.56
C ASP A 164 18.37 20.75 30.06
N ALA A 165 17.66 21.78 29.58
CA ALA A 165 17.14 21.85 28.21
C ALA A 165 17.30 23.28 27.65
N PRO A 166 18.53 23.79 27.51
CA PRO A 166 18.78 25.17 27.08
C PRO A 166 18.18 25.45 25.70
N SER A 167 18.30 24.51 24.76
CA SER A 167 17.79 24.67 23.39
C SER A 167 16.27 24.77 23.36
N PHE A 168 15.58 24.18 24.34
CA PHE A 168 14.13 24.27 24.47
C PHE A 168 13.70 25.69 24.81
N TYR A 169 14.33 26.29 25.82
CA TYR A 169 14.01 27.65 26.26
C TYR A 169 14.42 28.69 25.22
N GLU A 170 15.57 28.51 24.57
CA GLU A 170 15.99 29.39 23.46
C GLU A 170 14.99 29.34 22.29
N ALA A 171 14.58 28.14 21.87
CA ALA A 171 13.58 28.01 20.80
C ALA A 171 12.24 28.64 21.19
N GLN A 172 11.84 28.55 22.45
CA GLN A 172 10.62 29.18 22.96
C GLN A 172 10.70 30.71 22.87
N VAL A 173 11.80 31.30 23.35
CA VAL A 173 12.05 32.75 23.27
C VAL A 173 12.03 33.24 21.83
N ILE A 174 12.67 32.52 20.90
CA ILE A 174 12.64 32.89 19.46
C ILE A 174 11.21 32.86 18.92
N CYS A 175 10.43 31.83 19.25
CA CYS A 175 9.04 31.72 18.78
C CYS A 175 8.13 32.82 19.33
N GLU A 176 8.36 33.28 20.57
CA GLU A 176 7.50 34.25 21.27
C GLU A 176 7.92 35.70 21.01
N GLU A 177 9.21 36.00 21.08
CA GLU A 177 9.74 37.37 21.09
C GLU A 177 10.31 37.82 19.75
N SER A 178 10.85 36.88 18.95
CA SER A 178 11.62 37.21 17.74
C SER A 178 11.36 36.22 16.59
N PRO A 179 10.12 36.13 16.07
CA PRO A 179 9.76 35.15 15.06
C PRO A 179 10.62 35.32 13.79
N PRO A 180 11.07 34.21 13.18
CA PRO A 180 12.04 34.24 12.11
C PRO A 180 11.51 34.89 10.84
N VAL A 181 12.36 35.69 10.23
CA VAL A 181 12.12 36.26 8.91
C VAL A 181 12.91 35.44 7.89
N PHE A 182 12.26 34.43 7.32
CA PHE A 182 12.88 33.58 6.30
C PHE A 182 13.17 34.34 5.02
N ALA A 183 14.21 33.92 4.31
CA ALA A 183 14.55 34.45 2.99
C ALA A 183 13.82 33.67 1.88
N PHE A 184 13.52 34.36 0.77
CA PHE A 184 13.06 33.70 -0.45
C PHE A 184 14.11 32.73 -0.98
N ARG A 185 13.72 31.47 -1.21
CA ARG A 185 14.59 30.44 -1.80
C ARG A 185 14.99 30.79 -3.24
N SER A 186 14.11 31.48 -3.98
CA SER A 186 14.37 31.96 -5.34
C SER A 186 15.55 32.94 -5.47
N LEU A 187 16.03 33.53 -4.37
CA LEU A 187 17.21 34.41 -4.40
C LEU A 187 18.50 33.62 -4.65
N ASN A 188 18.59 32.40 -4.12
CA ASN A 188 19.72 31.51 -4.35
C ASN A 188 19.24 30.05 -4.14
N PRO A 189 18.70 29.40 -5.18
CA PRO A 189 18.06 28.09 -5.05
C PRO A 189 19.06 26.99 -4.69
N GLU A 190 20.28 27.03 -5.23
CA GLU A 190 21.33 26.05 -4.93
C GLU A 190 21.74 26.12 -3.46
N ARG A 191 21.96 27.33 -2.95
CA ARG A 191 22.26 27.53 -1.52
C ARG A 191 21.11 27.10 -0.63
N ALA A 192 19.87 27.45 -1.00
CA ALA A 192 18.69 27.03 -0.25
C ALA A 192 18.54 25.50 -0.20
N LYS A 193 18.87 24.81 -1.31
CA LYS A 193 18.90 23.35 -1.37
C LYS A 193 19.97 22.77 -0.43
N MET A 194 21.21 23.26 -0.51
CA MET A 194 22.31 22.82 0.35
C MET A 194 21.99 23.04 1.84
N GLU A 195 21.52 24.23 2.22
CA GLU A 195 21.15 24.54 3.60
C GLU A 195 20.00 23.64 4.10
N SER A 196 19.05 23.27 3.23
CA SER A 196 17.98 22.33 3.59
C SER A 196 18.49 20.89 3.74
N MET A 197 19.46 20.48 2.93
CA MET A 197 20.12 19.17 3.07
C MET A 197 20.92 19.09 4.37
N GLU A 198 21.71 20.12 4.68
CA GLU A 198 22.46 20.23 5.93
C GLU A 198 21.54 20.22 7.16
N LEU A 199 20.44 20.97 7.10
CA LEU A 199 19.40 20.95 8.14
C LEU A 199 18.86 19.52 8.35
N ASN A 200 18.44 18.84 7.29
CA ASN A 200 17.85 17.50 7.40
C ASN A 200 18.87 16.47 7.91
N GLN A 201 20.12 16.53 7.46
CA GLN A 201 21.23 15.71 7.95
C GLN A 201 21.51 15.96 9.44
N GLY A 202 21.42 17.20 9.90
CA GLY A 202 21.59 17.56 11.31
C GLY A 202 20.42 17.15 12.21
N LEU A 203 19.18 17.15 11.70
CA LEU A 203 17.98 16.85 12.48
C LEU A 203 17.86 15.36 12.87
N ARG A 204 18.23 14.44 11.97
CA ARG A 204 18.20 12.98 12.24
C ARG A 204 18.94 12.56 13.51
N PRO A 205 20.26 12.82 13.66
CA PRO A 205 20.99 12.39 14.85
C PRO A 205 20.51 13.08 16.13
N ILE A 206 19.92 14.28 16.04
CA ILE A 206 19.30 14.94 17.20
C ILE A 206 18.12 14.11 17.70
N VAL A 207 17.22 13.70 16.80
CA VAL A 207 16.05 12.89 17.14
C VAL A 207 16.45 11.50 17.65
N GLU A 208 17.49 10.90 17.07
CA GLU A 208 17.97 9.57 17.45
C GLU A 208 18.82 9.54 18.72
N SER A 209 19.33 10.69 19.17
CA SER A 209 20.22 10.75 20.32
C SER A 209 19.57 10.18 21.59
N THR A 210 20.23 9.20 22.20
CA THR A 210 19.86 8.62 23.50
C THR A 210 20.41 9.42 24.68
N LYS A 211 21.32 10.36 24.41
CA LYS A 211 22.00 11.19 25.43
C LYS A 211 21.20 12.43 25.83
N LEU A 212 20.28 12.86 24.97
CA LEU A 212 19.50 14.08 25.17
C LEU A 212 18.14 13.74 25.79
N GLY A 213 17.74 14.55 26.77
CA GLY A 213 16.38 14.56 27.28
C GLY A 213 15.37 14.93 26.21
N LEU A 214 14.10 14.54 26.40
CA LEU A 214 13.04 14.81 25.42
C LEU A 214 12.88 16.31 25.14
N MET A 215 12.87 17.14 26.19
CA MET A 215 12.76 18.59 26.03
C MET A 215 13.94 19.17 25.24
N GLU A 216 15.17 18.80 25.57
CA GLU A 216 16.36 19.27 24.86
C GLU A 216 16.39 18.78 23.40
N LYS A 217 16.00 17.53 23.15
CA LYS A 217 15.89 16.95 21.81
C LYS A 217 14.91 17.74 20.93
N ILE A 218 13.69 17.95 21.42
CA ILE A 218 12.67 18.70 20.69
C ILE A 218 13.03 20.19 20.61
N GLY A 219 13.66 20.73 21.64
CA GLY A 219 14.21 22.08 21.68
C GLY A 219 15.21 22.33 20.56
N ARG A 220 16.21 21.46 20.39
CA ARG A 220 17.18 21.54 19.30
C ARG A 220 16.55 21.43 17.91
N VAL A 221 15.58 20.53 17.75
CA VAL A 221 14.82 20.42 16.50
C VAL A 221 14.12 21.76 16.22
N CYS A 222 13.37 22.29 17.18
CA CYS A 222 12.63 23.55 17.00
C CYS A 222 13.57 24.73 16.75
N PHE A 223 14.66 24.83 17.51
CA PHE A 223 15.70 25.85 17.35
C PHE A 223 16.25 25.84 15.93
N ASN A 224 16.67 24.68 15.42
CA ASN A 224 17.20 24.55 14.07
C ASN A 224 16.15 24.91 13.00
N LEU A 225 14.87 24.58 13.21
CA LEU A 225 13.79 24.94 12.28
C LEU A 225 13.49 26.45 12.23
N VAL A 226 13.67 27.17 13.34
CA VAL A 226 13.39 28.61 13.41
C VAL A 226 14.61 29.46 13.10
N VAL A 227 15.83 28.99 13.38
CA VAL A 227 17.06 29.73 13.09
C VAL A 227 17.53 29.54 11.65
N SER A 228 17.04 28.51 10.93
CA SER A 228 17.38 28.31 9.53
C SER A 228 17.03 29.53 8.68
N ARG A 229 17.91 29.85 7.70
CA ARG A 229 17.71 30.99 6.80
C ARG A 229 16.45 30.86 5.94
N HIS A 230 16.08 29.63 5.61
CA HIS A 230 14.91 29.29 4.81
C HIS A 230 13.93 28.47 5.65
N ALA A 231 12.64 28.65 5.40
CA ALA A 231 11.61 27.84 6.02
C ALA A 231 11.83 26.35 5.69
N PRO A 232 11.52 25.42 6.61
CA PRO A 232 11.59 23.98 6.37
C PRO A 232 10.84 23.60 5.08
N ASP A 233 11.35 22.68 4.27
CA ASP A 233 10.65 22.23 3.07
C ASP A 233 9.92 20.91 3.28
N ILE A 234 9.41 20.34 2.19
CA ILE A 234 8.72 19.04 2.24
C ILE A 234 9.67 17.91 2.65
N TYR A 235 10.95 18.00 2.28
CA TYR A 235 11.92 16.98 2.65
C TYR A 235 12.20 17.03 4.15
N THR A 236 12.29 18.24 4.74
CA THR A 236 12.36 18.37 6.21
C THR A 236 11.17 17.74 6.91
N TYR A 237 9.96 17.85 6.35
CA TYR A 237 8.77 17.20 6.89
C TYR A 237 8.87 15.67 6.80
N ASN A 238 9.23 15.13 5.63
CA ASN A 238 9.41 13.69 5.44
C ASN A 238 10.48 13.14 6.39
N THR A 239 11.64 13.80 6.50
CA THR A 239 12.73 13.43 7.41
C THR A 239 12.27 13.38 8.86
N LEU A 240 11.57 14.41 9.33
CA LEU A 240 11.13 14.45 10.72
C LEU A 240 10.03 13.42 11.03
N ILE A 241 9.08 13.18 10.12
CA ILE A 241 8.06 12.13 10.30
C ILE A 241 8.73 10.77 10.49
N VAL A 242 9.65 10.42 9.58
CA VAL A 242 10.35 9.12 9.63
C VAL A 242 11.23 9.01 10.88
N ALA A 243 12.03 10.04 11.18
CA ALA A 243 12.93 10.03 12.33
C ALA A 243 12.18 9.93 13.66
N PHE A 244 11.06 10.66 13.82
CA PHE A 244 10.26 10.58 15.03
C PHE A 244 9.56 9.23 15.16
N ASP A 245 9.00 8.68 14.09
CA ASP A 245 8.34 7.37 14.14
C ASP A 245 9.33 6.24 14.46
N LYS A 246 10.51 6.26 13.84
CA LYS A 246 11.63 5.34 14.13
C LYS A 246 12.00 5.34 15.62
N CYS A 247 12.02 6.53 16.22
CA CYS A 247 12.33 6.73 17.64
C CYS A 247 11.13 6.54 18.58
N ARG A 248 9.97 6.05 18.10
CA ARG A 248 8.71 5.91 18.86
C ARG A 248 8.20 7.22 19.46
N LEU A 249 8.52 8.33 18.80
CA LEU A 249 8.08 9.69 19.11
C LEU A 249 6.96 10.12 18.15
N SER A 250 6.08 9.19 17.77
CA SER A 250 5.03 9.38 16.77
C SER A 250 4.05 10.52 17.10
N PHE A 251 3.87 10.82 18.39
CA PHE A 251 3.12 12.00 18.82
C PHE A 251 3.70 13.33 18.30
N PHE A 252 4.98 13.41 17.93
CA PHE A 252 5.54 14.60 17.28
C PHE A 252 5.33 14.57 15.76
N SER A 253 5.43 13.39 15.14
CA SER A 253 5.06 13.17 13.74
C SER A 253 3.62 13.60 13.45
N ASP A 254 2.68 13.30 14.35
CA ASP A 254 1.29 13.75 14.26
C ASP A 254 1.16 15.28 14.09
N ALA A 255 1.99 16.06 14.80
CA ALA A 255 1.96 17.52 14.70
C ALA A 255 2.45 18.00 13.33
N ILE A 256 3.48 17.34 12.80
CA ILE A 256 4.07 17.63 11.49
C ILE A 256 3.07 17.31 10.38
N ILE A 257 2.44 16.13 10.44
CA ILE A 257 1.43 15.70 9.47
C ILE A 257 0.21 16.63 9.53
N TRP A 258 -0.23 16.99 10.73
CA TRP A 258 -1.32 17.96 10.90
C TRP A 258 -0.97 19.33 10.30
N SER A 259 0.26 19.82 10.52
CA SER A 259 0.77 21.07 9.92
C SER A 259 0.83 20.96 8.40
N PHE A 260 1.30 19.82 7.89
CA PHE A 260 1.33 19.54 6.46
C PHE A 260 -0.05 19.65 5.85
N PHE A 261 -1.10 19.10 6.47
CA PHE A 261 -2.46 19.16 5.92
C PHE A 261 -3.16 20.50 6.14
N ASN A 262 -2.95 21.18 7.27
CA ASN A 262 -3.81 22.31 7.67
C ASN A 262 -3.13 23.68 7.68
N GLU A 263 -1.81 23.75 7.83
CA GLU A 263 -1.11 25.04 8.02
C GLU A 263 -0.27 25.45 6.83
N ARG A 264 0.43 24.50 6.20
CA ARG A 264 1.36 24.83 5.13
C ARG A 264 0.85 24.40 3.76
N LEU A 265 1.20 25.18 2.75
CA LEU A 265 0.91 24.90 1.35
C LEU A 265 2.09 24.21 0.67
N LEU A 266 2.69 23.21 1.33
CA LEU A 266 3.74 22.41 0.72
C LEU A 266 3.16 21.57 -0.42
N ARG A 267 3.96 21.35 -1.46
CA ARG A 267 3.69 20.32 -2.47
C ARG A 267 4.31 19.01 -1.93
N PRO A 268 3.60 17.87 -1.99
CA PRO A 268 4.19 16.59 -1.60
C PRO A 268 5.26 16.17 -2.61
N SER A 269 6.34 15.56 -2.12
CA SER A 269 7.29 14.81 -2.96
C SER A 269 6.81 13.36 -3.15
N LYS A 270 7.58 12.54 -3.87
CA LYS A 270 7.24 11.13 -4.15
C LYS A 270 7.03 10.34 -2.86
N LEU A 271 7.83 10.64 -1.82
CA LEU A 271 7.80 9.92 -0.54
C LEU A 271 6.99 10.56 0.57
N THR A 272 6.40 11.75 0.35
CA THR A 272 5.59 12.39 1.39
C THR A 272 4.44 11.51 1.84
N PHE A 273 3.70 10.90 0.91
CA PHE A 273 2.60 10.02 1.28
C PHE A 273 3.09 8.66 1.77
N CYS A 274 4.24 8.16 1.33
CA CYS A 274 4.85 6.97 1.93
C CYS A 274 5.13 7.18 3.43
N ALA A 275 5.75 8.31 3.79
CA ALA A 275 6.01 8.68 5.19
C ALA A 275 4.72 8.83 6.01
N ILE A 276 3.71 9.52 5.47
CA ILE A 276 2.41 9.73 6.15
C ILE A 276 1.64 8.40 6.33
N LEU A 277 1.59 7.56 5.29
CA LEU A 277 0.91 6.26 5.36
C LEU A 277 1.61 5.35 6.37
N ASN A 278 2.95 5.34 6.35
CA ASN A 278 3.75 4.58 7.29
C ASN A 278 3.52 5.01 8.74
N HIS A 279 3.49 6.32 8.98
CA HIS A 279 3.15 6.87 10.30
C HIS A 279 1.82 6.32 10.83
N PHE A 280 0.76 6.39 10.01
CA PHE A 280 -0.55 5.91 10.45
C PHE A 280 -0.58 4.41 10.71
N ARG A 281 0.19 3.60 9.96
CA ARG A 281 0.38 2.17 10.22
C ARG A 281 1.03 1.94 11.59
N VAL A 282 2.13 2.63 11.87
CA VAL A 282 2.89 2.53 13.14
C VAL A 282 2.05 2.93 14.35
N VAL A 283 1.24 3.99 14.22
CA VAL A 283 0.34 4.45 15.30
C VAL A 283 -0.92 3.59 15.40
N GLY A 284 -1.25 2.79 14.38
CA GLY A 284 -2.51 2.05 14.31
C GLY A 284 -3.73 2.95 14.04
N ASN A 285 -3.51 4.13 13.44
CA ASN A 285 -4.58 5.10 13.16
C ASN A 285 -5.26 4.81 11.81
N ARG A 286 -6.21 3.87 11.81
CA ARG A 286 -6.99 3.49 10.63
C ARG A 286 -7.70 4.68 9.97
N THR A 287 -8.26 5.59 10.75
CA THR A 287 -9.00 6.75 10.22
C THR A 287 -8.06 7.72 9.51
N GLY A 288 -6.88 7.99 10.10
CA GLY A 288 -5.85 8.81 9.48
C GLY A 288 -5.32 8.20 8.19
N PHE A 289 -5.07 6.88 8.18
CA PHE A 289 -4.66 6.16 6.99
C PHE A 289 -5.66 6.30 5.84
N LEU A 290 -6.94 6.00 6.11
CA LEU A 290 -7.99 6.18 5.10
C LEU A 290 -8.11 7.64 4.67
N TYR A 291 -8.02 8.60 5.59
CA TYR A 291 -8.02 10.02 5.25
C TYR A 291 -6.90 10.38 4.25
N ALA A 292 -5.67 9.86 4.45
CA ALA A 292 -4.59 10.03 3.49
C ALA A 292 -4.92 9.43 2.11
N LEU A 293 -5.56 8.25 2.05
CA LEU A 293 -6.02 7.67 0.77
C LEU A 293 -7.06 8.54 0.06
N SER A 294 -7.98 9.20 0.80
CA SER A 294 -8.92 10.16 0.17
C SER A 294 -8.21 11.39 -0.37
N CYS A 295 -7.12 11.81 0.27
CA CYS A 295 -6.32 12.93 -0.23
C CYS A 295 -5.59 12.55 -1.53
N ILE A 296 -4.98 11.36 -1.57
CA ILE A 296 -4.29 10.83 -2.76
C ILE A 296 -5.25 10.73 -3.95
N SER A 297 -6.44 10.15 -3.73
CA SER A 297 -7.44 9.85 -4.76
C SER A 297 -8.36 11.02 -5.14
N GLY A 298 -8.18 12.20 -4.51
CA GLY A 298 -8.99 13.39 -4.80
C GLY A 298 -10.43 13.36 -4.26
N VAL A 299 -10.77 12.37 -3.42
CA VAL A 299 -12.10 12.26 -2.78
C VAL A 299 -12.26 13.24 -1.61
N ASP A 300 -11.15 13.67 -1.00
CA ASP A 300 -11.21 14.67 0.07
C ASP A 300 -11.54 16.06 -0.49
N SER A 301 -12.65 16.65 -0.04
CA SER A 301 -13.13 17.96 -0.50
C SER A 301 -12.43 19.15 0.17
N ARG A 302 -11.65 18.94 1.24
CA ARG A 302 -11.13 20.02 2.07
C ARG A 302 -9.67 20.36 1.80
N THR A 303 -8.81 19.36 1.84
CA THR A 303 -7.35 19.50 1.78
C THR A 303 -6.77 18.95 0.49
N GLY A 304 -7.34 17.84 -0.01
CA GLY A 304 -6.85 17.06 -1.13
C GLY A 304 -5.39 16.63 -0.97
N GLY A 305 -4.80 16.14 -2.05
CA GLY A 305 -3.41 15.71 -2.09
C GLY A 305 -2.38 16.83 -2.13
N LYS A 306 -2.80 18.10 -2.11
CA LYS A 306 -1.94 19.29 -2.20
C LYS A 306 -1.04 19.39 -3.44
N TRP A 307 -1.31 18.62 -4.50
CA TRP A 307 -0.58 18.72 -5.76
C TRP A 307 -0.91 20.01 -6.52
N ARG A 308 -2.16 20.15 -6.98
CA ARG A 308 -2.75 21.38 -7.53
C ARG A 308 -4.27 21.38 -7.30
N ARG A 309 -4.86 22.58 -7.17
CA ARG A 309 -6.31 22.77 -7.13
C ARG A 309 -6.73 24.07 -7.82
N ARG A 310 -7.98 24.14 -8.29
CA ARG A 310 -8.63 25.34 -8.81
C ARG A 310 -10.07 25.41 -8.31
N HIS A 311 -10.54 26.61 -7.97
CA HIS A 311 -11.94 26.80 -7.62
C HIS A 311 -12.79 26.73 -8.88
N PHE A 312 -14.06 26.30 -8.77
CA PHE A 312 -14.91 26.22 -9.95
C PHE A 312 -15.10 27.58 -10.62
N GLU A 313 -15.24 28.66 -9.84
CA GLU A 313 -15.38 30.03 -10.36
C GLU A 313 -14.17 30.46 -11.21
N ASP A 314 -12.96 30.05 -10.82
CA ASP A 314 -11.75 30.33 -11.62
C ASP A 314 -11.84 29.62 -12.98
N VAL A 315 -12.35 28.38 -12.99
CA VAL A 315 -12.49 27.59 -14.23
C VAL A 315 -13.54 28.20 -15.15
N GLU A 316 -14.66 28.67 -14.59
CA GLU A 316 -15.71 29.37 -15.34
C GLU A 316 -15.20 30.70 -15.93
N GLN A 317 -14.40 31.44 -15.17
CA GLN A 317 -13.88 32.74 -15.61
C GLN A 317 -12.82 32.63 -16.71
N TYR A 318 -12.01 31.57 -16.71
CA TYR A 318 -10.88 31.41 -17.62
C TYR A 318 -11.06 30.19 -18.55
N PRO A 319 -11.48 30.38 -19.82
CA PRO A 319 -11.74 29.28 -20.76
C PRO A 319 -10.56 28.31 -20.96
N LEU A 320 -9.32 28.77 -20.77
CA LEU A 320 -8.12 27.94 -20.86
C LEU A 320 -8.06 26.85 -19.76
N LEU A 321 -8.75 27.06 -18.63
CA LEU A 321 -8.82 26.11 -17.53
C LEU A 321 -9.91 25.04 -17.72
N VAL A 322 -10.85 25.23 -18.65
CA VAL A 322 -11.93 24.27 -18.92
C VAL A 322 -11.36 22.94 -19.39
N ASN A 323 -10.46 22.96 -20.38
CA ASN A 323 -9.80 21.74 -20.86
C ASN A 323 -8.97 21.06 -19.77
N TRP A 324 -8.37 21.84 -18.86
CA TRP A 324 -7.66 21.30 -17.71
C TRP A 324 -8.62 20.64 -16.72
N ALA A 325 -9.79 21.23 -16.46
CA ALA A 325 -10.78 20.74 -15.51
C ALA A 325 -11.56 19.51 -16.00
N LEU A 326 -11.82 19.42 -17.31
CA LEU A 326 -12.54 18.31 -17.94
C LEU A 326 -11.77 16.99 -17.98
N ASP A 327 -10.46 17.03 -17.78
CA ASP A 327 -9.63 15.84 -17.76
C ASP A 327 -9.75 15.11 -16.40
N THR A 328 -10.75 14.23 -16.34
CA THR A 328 -11.13 13.40 -15.18
C THR A 328 -10.16 12.26 -14.87
N THR A 329 -9.19 12.00 -15.75
CA THR A 329 -8.20 10.91 -15.51
C THR A 329 -7.21 11.27 -14.43
N GLU A 330 -6.85 12.55 -14.29
CA GLU A 330 -5.90 13.03 -13.28
C GLU A 330 -6.58 13.94 -12.23
N ARG A 331 -7.88 14.15 -12.35
CA ARG A 331 -8.59 15.16 -11.56
C ARG A 331 -9.95 14.67 -11.11
N THR A 332 -10.37 15.18 -9.97
CA THR A 332 -11.72 14.99 -9.46
C THR A 332 -12.30 16.33 -9.07
N PHE A 333 -13.56 16.54 -9.43
CA PHE A 333 -14.35 17.64 -8.92
C PHE A 333 -15.01 17.20 -7.62
N THR A 334 -14.63 17.82 -6.51
CA THR A 334 -15.11 17.45 -5.18
C THR A 334 -15.34 18.71 -4.35
N GLY A 335 -16.60 18.93 -3.93
CA GLY A 335 -17.03 20.21 -3.36
C GLY A 335 -16.99 21.31 -4.43
N ASP A 336 -16.39 22.45 -4.10
CA ASP A 336 -16.27 23.61 -5.00
C ASP A 336 -14.93 23.66 -5.76
N TRP A 337 -14.18 22.56 -5.74
CA TRP A 337 -12.79 22.52 -6.18
C TRP A 337 -12.51 21.38 -7.15
N PHE A 338 -11.74 21.70 -8.19
CA PHE A 338 -11.07 20.72 -9.03
C PHE A 338 -9.72 20.36 -8.42
N TRP A 339 -9.56 19.10 -8.02
CA TRP A 339 -8.36 18.57 -7.40
C TRP A 339 -7.56 17.77 -8.40
N GLN A 340 -6.27 18.10 -8.57
CA GLN A 340 -5.35 17.23 -9.29
C GLN A 340 -4.82 16.17 -8.33
N HIS A 341 -4.89 14.91 -8.77
CA HIS A 341 -4.37 13.76 -8.06
C HIS A 341 -2.85 13.86 -7.91
N ILE A 342 -2.33 13.18 -6.90
CA ILE A 342 -0.90 13.09 -6.65
C ILE A 342 -0.34 12.02 -7.58
N PRO A 343 0.73 12.30 -8.35
CA PRO A 343 1.44 11.27 -9.09
C PRO A 343 1.85 10.14 -8.16
N LEU A 344 1.56 8.90 -8.58
CA LEU A 344 1.86 7.71 -7.80
C LEU A 344 3.13 7.02 -8.31
N HIS A 345 3.83 6.41 -7.38
CA HIS A 345 5.00 5.57 -7.62
C HIS A 345 4.73 4.18 -7.05
N ILE A 346 5.47 3.18 -7.50
CA ILE A 346 5.32 1.79 -7.07
C ILE A 346 5.42 1.70 -5.55
N SER A 347 6.43 2.38 -4.97
CA SER A 347 6.62 2.46 -3.52
C SER A 347 5.36 2.95 -2.78
N ALA A 348 4.66 3.95 -3.30
CA ALA A 348 3.44 4.46 -2.67
C ALA A 348 2.31 3.42 -2.70
N VAL A 349 2.14 2.72 -3.83
CA VAL A 349 1.12 1.67 -3.98
C VAL A 349 1.37 0.52 -2.99
N GLU A 350 2.62 0.12 -2.82
CA GLU A 350 3.01 -0.93 -1.86
C GLU A 350 2.76 -0.55 -0.41
N HIS A 351 3.01 0.71 -0.04
CA HIS A 351 2.68 1.23 1.29
C HIS A 351 1.16 1.27 1.52
N ILE A 352 0.37 1.50 0.46
CA ILE A 352 -1.10 1.43 0.53
C ILE A 352 -1.54 -0.02 0.74
N ILE A 353 -1.05 -0.99 -0.05
CA ILE A 353 -1.37 -2.41 0.11
C ILE A 353 -1.00 -2.87 1.52
N SER A 354 0.22 -2.58 1.97
CA SER A 354 0.71 -2.94 3.30
C SER A 354 -0.15 -2.34 4.43
N GLY A 355 -0.61 -1.10 4.27
CA GLY A 355 -1.49 -0.48 5.25
C GLY A 355 -2.91 -1.04 5.24
N LEU A 356 -3.45 -1.41 4.06
CA LEU A 356 -4.73 -2.11 3.98
C LEU A 356 -4.65 -3.46 4.72
N LEU A 357 -3.55 -4.20 4.57
CA LEU A 357 -3.29 -5.44 5.32
C LEU A 357 -3.21 -5.20 6.83
N ASP A 358 -2.45 -4.18 7.29
CA ASP A 358 -2.33 -3.85 8.72
C ASP A 358 -3.68 -3.53 9.38
N PHE A 359 -4.63 -2.99 8.61
CA PHE A 359 -5.97 -2.66 9.07
C PHE A 359 -7.05 -3.70 8.71
N GLU A 360 -6.63 -4.91 8.34
CA GLU A 360 -7.49 -6.07 8.04
C GLU A 360 -8.46 -5.84 6.86
N HIS A 361 -8.07 -5.02 5.88
CA HIS A 361 -8.82 -4.79 4.65
C HIS A 361 -8.34 -5.69 3.51
N PHE A 362 -8.32 -7.02 3.75
CA PHE A 362 -7.75 -8.00 2.83
C PHE A 362 -8.40 -7.97 1.44
N TYR A 363 -9.73 -7.88 1.37
CA TYR A 363 -10.46 -7.77 0.10
C TYR A 363 -10.03 -6.54 -0.73
N LEU A 364 -9.84 -5.40 -0.07
CA LEU A 364 -9.42 -4.16 -0.73
C LEU A 364 -7.95 -4.22 -1.17
N ALA A 365 -7.09 -4.86 -0.37
CA ALA A 365 -5.70 -5.12 -0.74
C ALA A 365 -5.61 -6.06 -1.96
N ALA A 366 -6.41 -7.13 -2.00
CA ALA A 366 -6.50 -8.05 -3.12
C ALA A 366 -7.02 -7.36 -4.40
N THR A 367 -8.02 -6.49 -4.27
CA THR A 367 -8.56 -5.70 -5.39
C THR A 367 -7.50 -4.78 -5.97
N LEU A 368 -6.75 -4.09 -5.10
CA LEU A 368 -5.66 -3.21 -5.53
C LEU A 368 -4.52 -3.99 -6.17
N PHE A 369 -4.13 -5.14 -5.62
CA PHE A 369 -3.15 -6.05 -6.22
C PHE A 369 -3.55 -6.48 -7.63
N ASN A 370 -4.79 -6.90 -7.84
CA ASN A 370 -5.27 -7.27 -9.17
C ASN A 370 -5.26 -6.09 -10.15
N THR A 371 -5.60 -4.88 -9.66
CA THR A 371 -5.52 -3.65 -10.46
C THR A 371 -4.08 -3.39 -10.91
N CYS A 372 -3.09 -3.62 -10.02
CA CYS A 372 -1.68 -3.52 -10.37
C CYS A 372 -1.31 -4.52 -11.47
N GLY A 373 -1.71 -5.79 -11.34
CA GLY A 373 -1.45 -6.83 -12.33
C GLY A 373 -2.04 -6.51 -13.72
N GLN A 374 -3.31 -6.09 -13.75
CA GLN A 374 -4.00 -5.65 -14.99
C GLN A 374 -3.35 -4.42 -15.62
N SER A 375 -2.72 -3.56 -14.82
CA SER A 375 -2.04 -2.35 -15.28
C SER A 375 -0.55 -2.58 -15.58
N GLY A 376 -0.05 -3.82 -15.48
CA GLY A 376 1.37 -4.13 -15.72
C GLY A 376 2.33 -3.59 -14.65
N ILE A 377 1.84 -3.30 -13.44
CA ILE A 377 2.65 -2.78 -12.33
C ILE A 377 3.22 -3.95 -11.54
N ARG A 378 4.54 -4.08 -11.54
CA ARG A 378 5.25 -5.11 -10.75
C ARG A 378 5.47 -4.63 -9.32
N LEU A 379 4.96 -5.40 -8.37
CA LEU A 379 5.10 -5.13 -6.93
C LEU A 379 6.27 -5.92 -6.35
N ASP A 380 6.77 -5.45 -5.20
CA ASP A 380 7.75 -6.14 -4.40
C ASP A 380 7.28 -7.54 -3.96
N GLN A 381 8.15 -8.54 -4.09
CA GLN A 381 7.83 -9.92 -3.73
C GLN A 381 7.54 -10.07 -2.23
N GLY A 382 8.17 -9.25 -1.38
CA GLY A 382 7.86 -9.21 0.05
C GLY A 382 6.43 -8.73 0.31
N VAL A 383 5.94 -7.75 -0.45
CA VAL A 383 4.55 -7.26 -0.35
C VAL A 383 3.57 -8.32 -0.84
N ILE A 384 3.86 -9.00 -1.95
CA ILE A 384 2.99 -10.06 -2.48
C ILE A 384 2.94 -11.27 -1.55
N ARG A 385 4.11 -11.72 -1.07
CA ARG A 385 4.24 -12.77 -0.05
C ARG A 385 3.38 -12.45 1.17
N ARG A 386 3.50 -11.22 1.67
CA ARG A 386 2.74 -10.76 2.83
C ARG A 386 1.23 -10.73 2.57
N LEU A 387 0.81 -10.28 1.39
CA LEU A 387 -0.60 -10.31 0.99
C LEU A 387 -1.16 -11.73 1.03
N PHE A 388 -0.47 -12.70 0.43
CA PHE A 388 -0.92 -14.10 0.43
C PHE A 388 -0.94 -14.68 1.85
N ASP A 389 0.13 -14.48 2.62
CA ASP A 389 0.23 -14.98 3.98
C ASP A 389 -0.87 -14.41 4.90
N GLU A 390 -1.16 -13.11 4.81
CA GLU A 390 -2.21 -12.49 5.64
C GLU A 390 -3.63 -12.87 5.17
N CYS A 391 -3.87 -13.07 3.86
CA CYS A 391 -5.14 -13.60 3.36
C CYS A 391 -5.38 -15.05 3.82
N ILE A 392 -4.34 -15.89 3.80
CA ILE A 392 -4.44 -17.29 4.23
C ILE A 392 -4.57 -17.38 5.75
N ASP A 393 -3.79 -16.61 6.52
CA ASP A 393 -3.93 -16.59 7.98
C ASP A 393 -5.29 -16.03 8.41
N SER A 394 -5.86 -15.06 7.69
CA SER A 394 -7.20 -14.58 7.98
C SER A 394 -8.32 -15.55 7.56
N LEU A 395 -8.01 -16.56 6.74
CA LEU A 395 -8.97 -17.45 6.07
C LEU A 395 -10.06 -16.63 5.35
N ASP A 396 -9.67 -15.50 4.74
CA ASP A 396 -10.60 -14.59 4.07
C ASP A 396 -10.92 -15.11 2.66
N PHE A 397 -12.01 -15.88 2.57
CA PHE A 397 -12.52 -16.40 1.30
C PHE A 397 -12.74 -15.30 0.25
N GLY A 398 -13.24 -14.13 0.64
CA GLY A 398 -13.52 -13.04 -0.29
C GLY A 398 -12.25 -12.46 -0.90
N ALA A 399 -11.23 -12.25 -0.07
CA ALA A 399 -9.91 -11.82 -0.52
C ALA A 399 -9.23 -12.89 -1.39
N SER A 400 -9.22 -14.16 -0.94
CA SER A 400 -8.64 -15.28 -1.70
C SER A 400 -9.29 -15.46 -3.06
N LEU A 401 -10.63 -15.45 -3.12
CA LEU A 401 -11.36 -15.55 -4.38
C LEU A 401 -11.08 -14.37 -5.30
N THR A 402 -10.95 -13.17 -4.74
CA THR A 402 -10.59 -11.97 -5.52
C THR A 402 -9.20 -12.12 -6.12
N LEU A 403 -8.20 -12.54 -5.34
CA LEU A 403 -6.84 -12.82 -5.84
C LEU A 403 -6.86 -13.85 -6.98
N ILE A 404 -7.52 -14.99 -6.78
CA ILE A 404 -7.57 -16.06 -7.79
C ILE A 404 -8.28 -15.58 -9.06
N ARG A 405 -9.43 -14.91 -8.96
CA ARG A 405 -10.12 -14.33 -10.13
C ARG A 405 -9.22 -13.39 -10.91
N GLY A 406 -8.48 -12.54 -10.19
CA GLY A 406 -7.53 -11.63 -10.80
C GLY A 406 -6.45 -12.37 -11.56
N LEU A 407 -5.79 -13.34 -10.93
CA LEU A 407 -4.67 -14.09 -11.52
C LEU A 407 -5.09 -15.02 -12.67
N VAL A 408 -6.32 -15.51 -12.65
CA VAL A 408 -6.87 -16.38 -13.71
C VAL A 408 -7.28 -15.59 -14.95
N SER A 409 -7.73 -14.34 -14.78
CA SER A 409 -8.24 -13.53 -15.89
C SER A 409 -7.18 -13.26 -16.96
N ARG A 410 -7.51 -13.47 -18.23
CA ARG A 410 -6.61 -13.24 -19.38
C ARG A 410 -6.12 -11.81 -19.55
N GLN A 411 -6.80 -10.84 -18.93
CA GLN A 411 -6.39 -9.44 -18.95
C GLN A 411 -5.27 -9.14 -17.95
N ASN A 412 -4.87 -10.13 -17.16
CA ASN A 412 -3.85 -9.99 -16.15
C ASN A 412 -2.64 -10.84 -16.54
N ASN A 413 -1.49 -10.20 -16.75
CA ASN A 413 -0.19 -10.88 -16.85
C ASN A 413 0.29 -11.31 -15.44
N GLY A 414 -0.64 -11.73 -14.59
CA GLY A 414 -0.46 -11.83 -13.15
C GLY A 414 0.64 -12.81 -12.76
N LEU A 415 0.78 -13.91 -13.50
CA LEU A 415 1.85 -14.89 -13.27
C LEU A 415 3.24 -14.38 -13.69
N GLU A 416 3.34 -13.67 -14.82
CA GLU A 416 4.59 -13.04 -15.28
C GLU A 416 5.08 -11.96 -14.31
N LEU A 417 4.15 -11.21 -13.71
CA LEU A 417 4.48 -10.16 -12.75
C LEU A 417 4.77 -10.73 -11.35
N LEU A 418 4.24 -11.92 -11.05
CA LEU A 418 4.39 -12.61 -9.77
C LEU A 418 5.74 -13.31 -9.65
N PHE A 419 6.25 -13.95 -10.70
CA PHE A 419 7.49 -14.71 -10.60
C PHE A 419 8.72 -13.88 -10.99
N THR A 420 9.85 -14.18 -10.36
CA THR A 420 11.16 -13.54 -10.62
C THR A 420 12.20 -14.59 -10.98
N ALA A 421 13.48 -14.23 -11.05
CA ALA A 421 14.57 -15.20 -11.16
C ALA A 421 14.92 -15.91 -9.83
N ASP A 422 14.20 -15.61 -8.74
CA ASP A 422 14.45 -16.20 -7.42
C ASP A 422 13.55 -17.43 -7.20
N ASP A 423 14.12 -18.61 -7.42
CA ASP A 423 13.43 -19.88 -7.34
C ASP A 423 12.89 -20.19 -5.95
N GLU A 424 13.56 -19.77 -4.87
CA GLU A 424 13.09 -20.01 -3.50
C GLU A 424 11.79 -19.22 -3.24
N THR A 425 11.79 -17.94 -3.61
CA THR A 425 10.61 -17.08 -3.47
C THR A 425 9.48 -17.53 -4.39
N ASN A 426 9.78 -17.90 -5.63
CA ASN A 426 8.78 -18.42 -6.57
C ASN A 426 8.12 -19.69 -6.03
N SER A 427 8.93 -20.64 -5.54
CA SER A 427 8.47 -21.89 -4.96
C SER A 427 7.53 -21.67 -3.76
N TYR A 428 7.89 -20.71 -2.91
CA TYR A 428 7.03 -20.26 -1.82
C TYR A 428 5.68 -19.72 -2.30
N LEU A 429 5.69 -18.83 -3.30
CA LEU A 429 4.48 -18.22 -3.83
C LEU A 429 3.58 -19.23 -4.53
N VAL A 430 4.14 -20.17 -5.30
CA VAL A 430 3.41 -21.29 -5.91
C VAL A 430 2.72 -22.13 -4.83
N SER A 431 3.43 -22.47 -3.76
CA SER A 431 2.85 -23.19 -2.61
C SER A 431 1.65 -22.44 -2.00
N ARG A 432 1.78 -21.12 -1.83
CA ARG A 432 0.70 -20.27 -1.32
C ARG A 432 -0.47 -20.13 -2.28
N LEU A 433 -0.25 -20.10 -3.59
CA LEU A 433 -1.31 -20.10 -4.59
C LEU A 433 -2.16 -21.37 -4.53
N TYR A 434 -1.55 -22.53 -4.33
CA TYR A 434 -2.30 -23.77 -4.14
C TYR A 434 -3.17 -23.73 -2.88
N VAL A 435 -2.66 -23.15 -1.79
CA VAL A 435 -3.46 -22.94 -0.57
C VAL A 435 -4.64 -21.98 -0.84
N LEU A 436 -4.42 -20.88 -1.57
CA LEU A 436 -5.50 -19.96 -1.94
C LEU A 436 -6.56 -20.62 -2.83
N LEU A 437 -6.14 -21.49 -3.76
CA LEU A 437 -7.05 -22.31 -4.56
C LEU A 437 -7.87 -23.27 -3.69
N ASP A 438 -7.23 -23.94 -2.71
CA ASP A 438 -7.92 -24.82 -1.77
C ASP A 438 -8.95 -24.07 -0.91
N LEU A 439 -8.59 -22.88 -0.40
CA LEU A 439 -9.53 -22.00 0.32
C LEU A 439 -10.75 -21.62 -0.52
N CYS A 440 -10.59 -21.52 -1.85
CA CYS A 440 -11.67 -21.25 -2.77
C CYS A 440 -12.47 -22.50 -3.17
N GLY A 441 -12.08 -23.70 -2.72
CA GLY A 441 -12.65 -24.98 -3.18
C GLY A 441 -12.24 -25.36 -4.60
N LEU A 442 -11.18 -24.75 -5.13
CA LEU A 442 -10.70 -24.88 -6.51
C LEU A 442 -9.48 -25.80 -6.63
N PHE A 443 -9.05 -26.45 -5.54
CA PHE A 443 -7.96 -27.42 -5.57
C PHE A 443 -8.50 -28.85 -5.42
N GLN A 444 -8.26 -29.69 -6.42
CA GLN A 444 -8.65 -31.10 -6.40
C GLN A 444 -7.43 -31.96 -6.11
N GLY A 445 -7.36 -32.50 -4.88
CA GLY A 445 -6.40 -33.55 -4.59
C GLY A 445 -6.77 -34.81 -5.35
N SER A 446 -5.92 -35.22 -6.32
CA SER A 446 -5.77 -36.56 -6.93
C SER A 446 -7.01 -37.36 -7.37
N THR A 447 -8.21 -36.81 -7.25
CA THR A 447 -9.50 -37.39 -7.61
C THR A 447 -9.99 -36.60 -8.81
N GLY A 448 -9.79 -37.13 -10.02
CA GLY A 448 -10.04 -36.44 -11.29
C GLY A 448 -11.51 -36.14 -11.61
N GLU A 449 -12.31 -35.71 -10.63
CA GLU A 449 -13.68 -35.25 -10.85
C GLU A 449 -13.64 -33.83 -11.42
N SER A 450 -14.09 -33.61 -12.65
CA SER A 450 -14.17 -32.26 -13.23
C SER A 450 -15.00 -31.31 -12.34
N PHE A 451 -14.54 -30.07 -12.10
CA PHE A 451 -15.33 -29.06 -11.39
C PHE A 451 -16.72 -28.94 -11.99
N ALA A 452 -17.78 -29.07 -11.19
CA ALA A 452 -19.14 -28.85 -11.69
C ALA A 452 -19.24 -27.43 -12.27
N ASP A 453 -19.71 -27.30 -13.51
CA ASP A 453 -19.83 -26.01 -14.21
C ASP A 453 -20.63 -24.97 -13.40
N SER A 454 -21.62 -25.43 -12.64
CA SER A 454 -22.41 -24.60 -11.74
C SER A 454 -21.60 -23.98 -10.60
N HIS A 455 -20.55 -24.64 -10.11
CA HIS A 455 -19.69 -24.09 -9.05
C HIS A 455 -18.80 -22.97 -9.59
N LEU A 456 -18.18 -23.18 -10.76
CA LEU A 456 -17.35 -22.15 -11.41
C LEU A 456 -18.17 -20.93 -11.83
N GLN A 457 -19.40 -21.13 -12.31
CA GLN A 457 -20.34 -20.04 -12.60
C GLN A 457 -20.68 -19.22 -11.35
N ASN A 458 -20.97 -19.87 -10.22
CA ASN A 458 -21.21 -19.18 -8.95
C ASN A 458 -19.98 -18.39 -8.48
N LEU A 459 -18.78 -18.92 -8.75
CA LEU A 459 -17.52 -18.25 -8.46
C LEU A 459 -17.10 -17.26 -9.55
N ASN A 460 -17.88 -17.04 -10.61
CA ASN A 460 -17.55 -16.13 -11.72
C ASN A 460 -16.12 -16.34 -12.25
N ILE A 461 -15.72 -17.59 -12.45
CA ILE A 461 -14.42 -17.98 -13.01
C ILE A 461 -14.69 -18.77 -14.29
N ASP A 462 -14.04 -18.37 -15.39
CA ASP A 462 -14.11 -19.13 -16.64
C ASP A 462 -13.28 -20.42 -16.54
N ARG A 463 -13.88 -21.53 -16.98
CA ARG A 463 -13.24 -22.86 -16.90
C ARG A 463 -11.98 -22.94 -17.77
N GLN A 464 -11.98 -22.33 -18.95
CA GLN A 464 -10.83 -22.38 -19.86
C GLN A 464 -9.68 -21.54 -19.30
N GLU A 465 -9.99 -20.36 -18.75
CA GLU A 465 -9.01 -19.51 -18.08
C GLU A 465 -8.39 -20.21 -16.86
N LEU A 466 -9.22 -20.81 -16.00
CA LEU A 466 -8.72 -21.56 -14.85
C LEU A 466 -7.86 -22.76 -15.28
N GLY A 467 -8.28 -23.49 -16.31
CA GLY A 467 -7.52 -24.61 -16.85
C GLY A 467 -6.18 -24.19 -17.45
N ALA A 468 -6.10 -23.03 -18.12
CA ALA A 468 -4.85 -22.48 -18.61
C ALA A 468 -3.94 -22.05 -17.46
N PHE A 469 -4.48 -21.34 -16.47
CA PHE A 469 -3.77 -20.91 -15.27
C PHE A 469 -3.16 -22.09 -14.51
N LEU A 470 -3.93 -23.16 -14.25
CA LEU A 470 -3.44 -24.34 -13.54
C LEU A 470 -2.35 -25.08 -14.31
N LYS A 471 -2.41 -25.10 -15.65
CA LYS A 471 -1.35 -25.69 -16.48
C LYS A 471 -0.04 -24.91 -16.35
N VAL A 472 -0.09 -23.58 -16.42
CA VAL A 472 1.09 -22.73 -16.24
C VAL A 472 1.65 -22.90 -14.83
N LEU A 473 0.79 -22.88 -13.80
CA LEU A 473 1.22 -23.06 -12.42
C LEU A 473 1.89 -24.42 -12.19
N HIS A 474 1.38 -25.47 -12.82
CA HIS A 474 1.98 -26.80 -12.76
C HIS A 474 3.34 -26.86 -13.45
N LEU A 475 3.46 -26.24 -14.63
CA LEU A 475 4.70 -26.17 -15.38
C LEU A 475 5.80 -25.42 -14.61
N VAL A 476 5.46 -24.27 -14.00
CA VAL A 476 6.37 -23.51 -13.12
C VAL A 476 6.80 -24.37 -11.94
N GLN A 477 5.87 -25.12 -11.33
CA GLN A 477 6.19 -26.02 -10.23
C GLN A 477 7.12 -27.16 -10.64
N GLU A 478 6.92 -27.77 -11.80
CA GLU A 478 7.81 -28.82 -12.34
C GLU A 478 9.21 -28.27 -12.60
N HIS A 479 9.31 -27.04 -13.10
CA HIS A 479 10.59 -26.36 -13.31
C HIS A 479 11.35 -26.16 -11.99
N LEU A 480 10.65 -25.67 -10.95
CA LEU A 480 11.23 -25.44 -9.62
C LEU A 480 11.58 -26.73 -8.86
N GLN A 481 10.96 -27.87 -9.20
CA GLN A 481 11.24 -29.18 -8.59
C GLN A 481 12.44 -29.91 -9.21
N ALA A 482 12.95 -29.45 -10.37
CA ALA A 482 14.15 -30.03 -10.97
C ALA A 482 15.42 -29.73 -10.14
N ASP A 483 15.39 -28.71 -9.28
CA ASP A 483 16.43 -28.33 -8.33
C ASP A 483 16.10 -28.80 -6.88
N ASP A 484 16.04 -30.12 -6.69
CA ASP A 484 16.19 -30.95 -5.46
C ASP A 484 15.73 -30.45 -4.05
N THR A 485 14.94 -29.37 -3.91
CA THR A 485 14.71 -28.69 -2.62
C THR A 485 13.24 -28.59 -2.18
N PHE A 486 12.27 -29.09 -2.96
CA PHE A 486 10.84 -28.89 -2.67
C PHE A 486 10.07 -30.15 -2.26
N GLU A 487 9.65 -30.22 -1.00
CA GLU A 487 8.57 -31.12 -0.57
C GLU A 487 7.21 -30.46 -0.83
N ARG A 488 6.34 -31.14 -1.61
CA ARG A 488 4.96 -30.70 -1.82
C ARG A 488 4.24 -30.58 -0.46
N PRO A 489 3.53 -29.47 -0.18
CA PRO A 489 2.64 -29.44 0.98
C PRO A 489 1.60 -30.55 0.85
N HIS A 490 1.53 -31.42 1.87
CA HIS A 490 0.53 -32.49 1.95
C HIS A 490 -0.88 -31.91 2.14
N CYS A 491 -1.56 -31.55 1.05
CA CYS A 491 -2.98 -31.22 1.07
C CYS A 491 -3.83 -32.50 1.21
N LYS A 492 -4.20 -32.84 2.45
CA LYS A 492 -5.28 -33.80 2.76
C LYS A 492 -6.59 -33.06 3.05
N MET A 493 -7.38 -32.84 2.01
CA MET A 493 -8.77 -32.35 2.01
C MET A 493 -9.45 -32.32 3.40
N LEU A 494 -10.05 -31.18 3.77
CA LEU A 494 -11.15 -31.13 4.74
C LEU A 494 -12.34 -31.94 4.21
N GLN A 495 -12.28 -33.27 4.31
CA GLN A 495 -13.49 -34.07 4.40
C GLN A 495 -14.06 -33.86 5.80
N TYR A 496 -14.86 -32.80 5.96
CA TYR A 496 -15.78 -32.72 7.07
C TYR A 496 -16.85 -33.78 6.84
N GLN A 497 -16.57 -35.03 7.25
CA GLN A 497 -17.59 -36.05 7.41
C GLN A 497 -18.46 -35.63 8.59
N GLY A 498 -19.43 -34.75 8.32
CA GLY A 498 -20.57 -34.55 9.17
C GLY A 498 -21.27 -35.91 9.33
N THR A 499 -21.24 -36.43 10.55
CA THR A 499 -22.03 -37.58 10.95
C THR A 499 -23.50 -37.25 10.73
N ARG A 500 -24.03 -37.81 9.63
CA ARG A 500 -25.43 -38.12 9.29
C ARG A 500 -26.54 -37.41 10.09
N ASN A 501 -27.41 -36.77 9.30
CA ASN A 501 -28.72 -36.20 9.61
C ASN A 501 -28.69 -34.74 10.07
N ASP A 502 -28.51 -33.84 9.11
CA ASP A 502 -29.57 -32.90 8.71
C ASP A 502 -29.16 -32.21 7.41
N THR A 503 -30.01 -32.30 6.39
CA THR A 503 -29.83 -31.59 5.12
C THR A 503 -30.10 -30.10 5.35
N VAL A 504 -29.06 -29.36 5.71
CA VAL A 504 -29.03 -27.90 5.65
C VAL A 504 -28.20 -27.55 4.42
N THR A 505 -28.87 -27.23 3.32
CA THR A 505 -28.21 -26.74 2.12
C THR A 505 -27.48 -25.42 2.41
N ALA A 506 -26.31 -25.20 1.81
CA ALA A 506 -25.47 -24.00 1.92
C ALA A 506 -26.18 -22.65 1.62
N LYS A 507 -27.46 -22.68 1.27
CA LYS A 507 -28.35 -21.53 1.17
C LYS A 507 -28.76 -20.95 2.55
N GLU A 508 -28.71 -21.76 3.62
CA GLU A 508 -29.20 -21.36 4.95
C GLU A 508 -28.11 -20.83 5.89
N ALA A 509 -26.82 -21.11 5.62
CA ALA A 509 -25.70 -20.50 6.36
C ALA A 509 -25.28 -19.11 5.82
N PHE A 510 -25.70 -18.76 4.60
CA PHE A 510 -25.28 -17.55 3.87
C PHE A 510 -26.45 -16.65 3.44
N GLY A 511 -27.61 -16.78 4.09
CA GLY A 511 -28.83 -16.03 3.77
C GLY A 511 -28.78 -14.56 4.17
N GLY A 512 -28.13 -13.72 3.36
CA GLY A 512 -28.40 -12.28 3.28
C GLY A 512 -29.20 -11.99 2.02
N GLN A 513 -30.45 -11.55 2.20
CA GLN A 513 -31.37 -11.16 1.12
C GLN A 513 -30.73 -10.12 0.19
N TRP A 514 -30.66 -10.47 -1.10
CA TRP A 514 -30.50 -9.51 -2.18
C TRP A 514 -31.84 -8.78 -2.34
N LEU A 515 -31.87 -7.48 -2.06
CA LEU A 515 -32.98 -6.62 -2.39
C LEU A 515 -32.50 -5.53 -3.35
N THR A 516 -33.32 -5.38 -4.37
CA THR A 516 -33.23 -4.56 -5.58
C THR A 516 -33.22 -3.06 -5.34
N ASP A 517 -32.69 -2.35 -6.32
CA ASP A 517 -32.68 -0.90 -6.57
C ASP A 517 -33.82 -0.08 -5.94
N GLU A 518 -33.46 0.97 -5.17
CA GLU A 518 -33.76 2.39 -5.45
C GLU A 518 -33.09 3.33 -4.39
N PRO A 519 -32.82 4.61 -4.71
CA PRO A 519 -31.97 5.48 -3.90
C PRO A 519 -32.80 6.31 -2.91
N GLU A 520 -32.57 6.16 -1.61
CA GLU A 520 -33.03 7.15 -0.63
C GLU A 520 -31.88 8.07 -0.21
N GLU A 521 -32.01 9.32 -0.64
CA GLU A 521 -31.32 10.49 -0.10
C GLU A 521 -31.45 10.51 1.43
N ASN A 522 -30.34 10.52 2.16
CA ASN A 522 -30.32 11.11 3.50
C ASN A 522 -28.94 11.69 3.82
N VAL A 523 -28.87 12.99 3.59
CA VAL A 523 -27.88 13.93 4.15
C VAL A 523 -27.96 13.86 5.67
N VAL A 524 -26.89 13.43 6.35
CA VAL A 524 -26.73 13.69 7.78
C VAL A 524 -25.33 14.25 8.07
N LEU A 525 -25.31 15.57 8.19
CA LEU A 525 -24.28 16.39 8.81
C LEU A 525 -23.95 15.87 10.22
N TRP A 526 -22.68 15.62 10.52
CA TRP A 526 -22.22 15.52 11.90
C TRP A 526 -21.19 16.58 12.22
N GLY A 527 -21.66 17.50 13.08
CA GLY A 527 -20.90 18.56 13.70
C GLY A 527 -20.00 18.07 14.84
N ARG A 528 -19.10 19.00 15.18
CA ARG A 528 -18.09 18.97 16.25
C ARG A 528 -18.59 18.39 17.58
N ARG A 529 -17.73 17.59 18.21
CA ARG A 529 -17.29 17.82 19.60
C ARG A 529 -15.79 17.58 19.69
#